data_AF-A0A931SYB3-F1
#
_entry.id   AF-A0A931SYB3-F1
#
_cell.length_a   1.000
_cell.length_b   1.000
_cell.length_c   1.000
_cell.angle_alpha   90.00
_cell.angle_beta   90.00
_cell.angle_gamma   90.00
#
_symmetry.space_group_name_H-M   'P 1'
#
loop_
_entity.id
_entity.type
_entity.pdbx_description
1 polymer ?
#
loop_
_entity_poly.entity_id
_entity_poly.type
_entity_poly.pdbx_seq_one_letter_code
_entity_poly.pdbx_strand_id
1 'polypeptide(L)'
;MIERLGVSKVESSKFKVQSSKERKEREKALRKERGPINAKEKAVILVDDGVATGATVMAAQKALEKMGAARVILAIPVISKETLNDIKRYFDKVIALSVEEEFYAVGQFYKEFPQVTDQEVIKLLEARD
;
A
#
# COMPACT_ATOMS: atom_id res chain seq x y z
N MET A 1 -15.67 -16.07 -10.07
CA MET A 1 -15.98 -15.88 -8.62
C MET A 1 -17.00 -14.77 -8.37
N ILE A 2 -17.00 -13.66 -9.13
CA ILE A 2 -18.01 -12.58 -9.00
C ILE A 2 -19.42 -12.97 -9.53
N GLU A 3 -19.51 -13.84 -10.53
CA GLU A 3 -20.81 -14.28 -11.08
C GLU A 3 -21.64 -15.19 -10.15
N ARG A 4 -21.04 -15.74 -9.08
CA ARG A 4 -21.72 -16.68 -8.15
C ARG A 4 -22.43 -16.00 -6.98
N LEU A 5 -22.34 -14.68 -6.84
CA LEU A 5 -22.89 -13.94 -5.68
C LEU A 5 -24.07 -13.00 -6.02
N GLY A 6 -24.61 -13.05 -7.24
CA GLY A 6 -25.81 -12.28 -7.60
C GLY A 6 -25.64 -10.75 -7.56
N VAL A 7 -24.41 -10.24 -7.43
CA VAL A 7 -24.14 -8.79 -7.41
C VAL A 7 -24.35 -8.23 -8.81
N SER A 8 -25.37 -7.39 -8.96
CA SER A 8 -25.68 -6.76 -10.24
C SER A 8 -24.54 -5.81 -10.67
N LYS A 9 -24.39 -5.61 -11.99
CA LYS A 9 -23.41 -4.68 -12.58
C LYS A 9 -23.61 -3.22 -12.09
N VAL A 10 -24.77 -2.91 -11.54
CA VAL A 10 -25.15 -1.61 -10.97
C VAL A 10 -24.74 -1.48 -9.50
N GLU A 11 -24.79 -2.55 -8.71
CA GLU A 11 -24.31 -2.54 -7.31
C GLU A 11 -22.79 -2.45 -7.24
N SER A 12 -22.09 -3.15 -8.13
CA SER A 12 -20.62 -3.07 -8.23
C SER A 12 -20.13 -1.70 -8.70
N SER A 13 -20.87 -0.98 -9.55
CA SER A 13 -20.53 0.37 -9.96
C SER A 13 -20.83 1.41 -8.88
N LYS A 14 -21.96 1.29 -8.16
CA LYS A 14 -22.27 2.13 -6.98
C LYS A 14 -21.23 1.95 -5.87
N PHE A 15 -20.83 0.72 -5.56
CA PHE A 15 -19.78 0.43 -4.57
C PHE A 15 -18.43 1.01 -4.98
N LYS A 16 -18.06 0.93 -6.26
CA LYS A 16 -16.83 1.56 -6.80
C LYS A 16 -16.85 3.09 -6.70
N VAL A 17 -18.00 3.73 -6.95
CA VAL A 17 -18.11 5.20 -6.86
C VAL A 17 -18.08 5.67 -5.40
N GLN A 18 -18.80 4.99 -4.50
CA GLN A 18 -18.85 5.37 -3.09
C GLN A 18 -17.48 5.20 -2.39
N SER A 19 -16.81 4.06 -2.62
CA SER A 19 -15.44 3.85 -2.13
C SER A 19 -14.43 4.87 -2.69
N SER A 20 -14.65 5.42 -3.89
CA SER A 20 -13.78 6.45 -4.47
C SER A 20 -13.92 7.81 -3.77
N LYS A 21 -15.12 8.16 -3.29
CA LYS A 21 -15.38 9.41 -2.57
C LYS A 21 -14.76 9.37 -1.17
N GLU A 22 -15.03 8.30 -0.43
CA GLU A 22 -14.46 8.05 0.89
C GLU A 22 -12.92 8.05 0.85
N ARG A 23 -12.32 7.43 -0.18
CA ARG A 23 -10.87 7.45 -0.37
C ARG A 23 -10.32 8.87 -0.61
N LYS A 24 -11.01 9.71 -1.38
CA LYS A 24 -10.59 11.10 -1.63
C LYS A 24 -10.73 11.96 -0.36
N GLU A 25 -11.80 11.77 0.39
CA GLU A 25 -12.01 12.47 1.67
C GLU A 25 -10.95 12.07 2.69
N ARG A 26 -10.66 10.77 2.79
CA ARG A 26 -9.57 10.24 3.62
C ARG A 26 -8.21 10.78 3.18
N GLU A 27 -7.90 10.77 1.89
CA GLU A 27 -6.66 11.34 1.38
C GLU A 27 -6.53 12.82 1.73
N LYS A 28 -7.60 13.60 1.57
CA LYS A 28 -7.62 15.02 1.94
C LYS A 28 -7.40 15.22 3.44
N ALA A 29 -8.03 14.41 4.28
CA ALA A 29 -7.85 14.46 5.74
C ALA A 29 -6.41 14.11 6.15
N LEU A 30 -5.81 13.10 5.53
CA LEU A 30 -4.44 12.65 5.81
C LEU A 30 -3.38 13.64 5.29
N ARG A 31 -3.58 14.22 4.11
CA ARG A 31 -2.64 15.20 3.53
C ARG A 31 -2.77 16.59 4.14
N LYS A 32 -3.95 16.98 4.62
CA LYS A 32 -4.26 18.37 5.04
C LYS A 32 -3.80 19.38 3.97
N GLU A 33 -2.88 20.27 4.31
CA GLU A 33 -2.33 21.29 3.40
C GLU A 33 -1.07 20.82 2.65
N ARG A 34 -0.58 19.61 2.92
CA ARG A 34 0.62 19.08 2.27
C ARG A 34 0.32 18.76 0.81
N GLY A 35 1.11 19.38 -0.06
CA GLY A 35 1.10 19.09 -1.48
C GLY A 35 1.48 17.63 -1.81
N PRO A 36 1.39 17.25 -3.10
CA PRO A 36 1.89 15.96 -3.55
C PRO A 36 3.39 15.83 -3.24
N ILE A 37 3.84 14.61 -2.96
CA ILE A 37 5.27 14.35 -2.76
C ILE A 37 6.00 14.63 -4.07
N ASN A 38 7.18 15.28 -4.01
CA ASN A 38 8.05 15.38 -5.18
C ASN A 38 9.03 14.20 -5.19
N ALA A 39 8.71 13.19 -5.99
CA ALA A 39 9.53 11.99 -6.19
C ALA A 39 10.48 12.09 -7.40
N LYS A 40 10.38 13.15 -8.24
CA LYS A 40 11.14 13.27 -9.48
C LYS A 40 12.64 13.21 -9.21
N GLU A 41 13.35 12.35 -9.94
CA GLU A 41 14.80 12.13 -9.87
C GLU A 41 15.32 11.69 -8.49
N LYS A 42 14.43 11.27 -7.58
CA LYS A 42 14.81 10.81 -6.24
C LYS A 42 14.76 9.29 -6.13
N ALA A 43 15.62 8.76 -5.27
CA ALA A 43 15.45 7.40 -4.75
C ALA A 43 14.37 7.42 -3.66
N VAL A 44 13.38 6.55 -3.78
CA VAL A 44 12.25 6.43 -2.85
C VAL A 44 12.28 5.06 -2.18
N ILE A 45 12.18 5.06 -0.85
CA ILE A 45 11.99 3.84 -0.06
C ILE A 45 10.50 3.74 0.25
N LEU A 46 9.86 2.72 -0.31
CA LEU A 46 8.49 2.34 -0.01
C LEU A 46 8.49 1.33 1.14
N VAL A 47 7.71 1.61 2.18
CA VAL A 47 7.60 0.78 3.40
C VAL A 47 6.15 0.40 3.62
N ASP A 48 5.93 -0.80 4.15
CA ASP A 48 4.65 -1.31 4.65
C ASP A 48 4.91 -2.24 5.85
N ASP A 49 3.87 -2.63 6.58
CA ASP A 49 3.98 -3.58 7.71
C ASP A 49 4.20 -5.04 7.23
N GLY A 50 3.71 -5.37 6.05
CA GLY A 50 3.98 -6.63 5.38
C GLY A 50 3.25 -6.70 4.06
N VAL A 51 3.59 -7.70 3.25
CA VAL A 51 3.05 -7.83 1.90
C VAL A 51 2.43 -9.21 1.69
N ALA A 52 1.10 -9.25 1.71
CA ALA A 52 0.33 -10.47 1.46
C ALA A 52 0.17 -10.79 -0.03
N THR A 53 -0.45 -9.87 -0.80
CA THR A 53 -0.78 -10.05 -2.23
C THR A 53 -0.03 -9.10 -3.18
N GLY A 54 0.70 -8.12 -2.62
CA GLY A 54 1.48 -7.17 -3.42
C GLY A 54 0.67 -6.05 -4.09
N ALA A 55 -0.67 -6.10 -4.10
CA ALA A 55 -1.49 -5.16 -4.87
C ALA A 55 -1.26 -3.68 -4.49
N THR A 56 -1.19 -3.39 -3.18
CA THR A 56 -0.98 -2.03 -2.65
C THR A 56 0.40 -1.49 -3.03
N VAL A 57 1.46 -2.26 -2.77
CA VAL A 57 2.84 -1.83 -3.07
C VAL A 57 3.09 -1.71 -4.57
N MET A 58 2.45 -2.55 -5.39
CA MET A 58 2.51 -2.44 -6.85
C MET A 58 1.79 -1.20 -7.38
N ALA A 59 0.66 -0.81 -6.77
CA ALA A 59 -0.02 0.43 -7.13
C ALA A 59 0.86 1.65 -6.77
N ALA A 60 1.52 1.62 -5.62
CA ALA A 60 2.45 2.66 -5.19
C ALA A 60 3.70 2.73 -6.09
N GLN A 61 4.30 1.59 -6.44
CA GLN A 61 5.45 1.53 -7.36
C GLN A 61 5.11 2.18 -8.70
N LYS A 62 3.99 1.80 -9.33
CA LYS A 62 3.55 2.39 -10.60
C LYS A 62 3.28 3.89 -10.51
N ALA A 63 2.79 4.37 -9.36
CA ALA A 63 2.59 5.80 -9.15
C ALA A 63 3.95 6.53 -9.06
N LEU A 64 4.91 6.00 -8.30
CA LEU A 64 6.25 6.57 -8.16
C LEU A 64 7.03 6.60 -9.49
N GLU A 65 6.91 5.54 -10.28
CA GLU A 65 7.48 5.47 -11.63
C GLU A 65 6.92 6.57 -12.53
N LYS A 66 5.59 6.76 -12.55
CA LYS A 66 4.94 7.86 -13.29
C LYS A 66 5.33 9.25 -12.79
N MET A 67 5.72 9.38 -11.53
CA MET A 67 6.22 10.62 -10.94
C MET A 67 7.69 10.89 -11.26
N GLY A 68 8.36 9.98 -11.98
CA GLY A 68 9.75 10.11 -12.40
C GLY A 68 10.75 9.80 -11.29
N ALA A 69 10.41 8.92 -10.35
CA ALA A 69 11.37 8.43 -9.35
C ALA A 69 12.59 7.81 -10.04
N ALA A 70 13.79 8.16 -9.58
CA ALA A 70 15.03 7.59 -10.13
C ALA A 70 15.23 6.13 -9.71
N ARG A 71 14.77 5.78 -8.50
CA ARG A 71 14.79 4.42 -7.95
C ARG A 71 13.62 4.22 -6.99
N VAL A 72 13.07 3.02 -6.93
CA VAL A 72 12.07 2.59 -5.97
C VAL A 72 12.54 1.31 -5.27
N ILE A 73 12.80 1.43 -3.97
CA ILE A 73 13.21 0.33 -3.10
C ILE A 73 12.02 -0.04 -2.22
N LEU A 74 11.60 -1.31 -2.24
CA LEU A 74 10.63 -1.84 -1.29
C LEU A 74 11.38 -2.34 -0.06
N ALA A 75 11.03 -1.83 1.13
CA ALA A 75 11.61 -2.26 2.40
C ALA A 75 10.49 -2.63 3.37
N ILE A 76 10.41 -3.90 3.75
CA ILE A 76 9.26 -4.46 4.47
C ILE A 76 9.71 -5.53 5.49
N PRO A 77 8.98 -5.70 6.61
CA PRO A 77 9.27 -6.75 7.57
C PRO A 77 9.04 -8.16 7.03
N VAL A 78 7.88 -8.44 6.42
CA VAL A 78 7.49 -9.80 6.01
C VAL A 78 6.74 -9.83 4.68
N ILE A 79 6.98 -10.86 3.87
CA ILE A 79 6.32 -11.09 2.57
C ILE A 79 6.19 -12.57 2.28
N SER A 80 5.13 -12.96 1.57
CA SER A 80 5.02 -14.33 1.05
C SER A 80 6.04 -14.58 -0.07
N LYS A 81 6.61 -15.79 -0.11
CA LYS A 81 7.56 -16.19 -1.16
C LYS A 81 6.96 -16.07 -2.56
N GLU A 82 5.70 -16.42 -2.71
CA GLU A 82 4.93 -16.27 -3.96
C GLU A 82 4.89 -14.81 -4.40
N THR A 83 4.43 -13.90 -3.53
CA THR A 83 4.32 -12.48 -3.89
C THR A 83 5.69 -11.86 -4.17
N LEU A 84 6.72 -12.20 -3.41
CA LEU A 84 8.08 -11.73 -3.68
C LEU A 84 8.51 -12.11 -5.11
N ASN A 85 8.26 -13.34 -5.53
CA ASN A 85 8.61 -13.80 -6.87
C ASN A 85 7.87 -13.04 -7.97
N ASP A 86 6.61 -12.69 -7.73
CA ASP A 86 5.78 -11.96 -8.69
C ASP A 86 6.21 -10.49 -8.82
N ILE A 87 6.55 -9.84 -7.72
CA ILE A 87 6.71 -8.38 -7.70
C ILE A 87 8.15 -7.89 -7.75
N LYS A 88 9.15 -8.72 -7.36
CA LYS A 88 10.55 -8.25 -7.21
C LYS A 88 11.13 -7.57 -8.44
N ARG A 89 10.69 -7.97 -9.65
CA ARG A 89 11.17 -7.39 -10.92
C ARG A 89 10.74 -5.94 -11.16
N TYR A 90 9.76 -5.43 -10.41
CA TYR A 90 9.23 -4.08 -10.57
C TYR A 90 9.88 -3.05 -9.64
N PHE A 91 10.75 -3.51 -8.74
CA PHE A 91 11.49 -2.67 -7.82
C PHE A 91 12.98 -2.76 -8.14
N ASP A 92 13.72 -1.67 -7.95
CA ASP A 92 15.18 -1.69 -8.06
C ASP A 92 15.81 -2.61 -7.01
N LYS A 93 15.17 -2.69 -5.84
CA LYS A 93 15.54 -3.60 -4.76
C LYS A 93 14.33 -3.90 -3.88
N VAL A 94 14.23 -5.16 -3.44
CA VAL A 94 13.34 -5.56 -2.35
C VAL A 94 14.20 -5.97 -1.16
N ILE A 95 13.94 -5.36 0.00
CA ILE A 95 14.56 -5.67 1.28
C ILE A 95 13.44 -6.22 2.16
N ALA A 96 13.49 -7.52 2.44
CA ALA A 96 12.56 -8.19 3.35
C ALA A 96 13.35 -8.76 4.54
N LEU A 97 12.85 -8.57 5.77
CA LEU A 97 13.46 -9.21 6.95
C LEU A 97 13.12 -10.71 7.00
N SER A 98 11.90 -11.08 6.60
CA SER A 98 11.50 -12.47 6.40
C SER A 98 10.72 -12.70 5.11
N VAL A 99 10.92 -13.88 4.52
CA VAL A 99 10.25 -14.36 3.31
C VAL A 99 9.66 -15.72 3.61
N GLU A 100 8.33 -15.79 3.65
CA GLU A 100 7.61 -16.91 4.27
C GLU A 100 6.87 -17.75 3.21
N GLU A 101 6.97 -19.08 3.33
CA GLU A 101 6.18 -20.00 2.49
C GLU A 101 4.74 -20.14 3.04
N GLU A 102 4.60 -20.24 4.36
CA GLU A 102 3.32 -20.30 5.05
C GLU A 102 2.86 -18.90 5.47
N PHE A 103 2.15 -18.23 4.54
CA PHE A 103 1.67 -16.87 4.75
C PHE A 103 0.13 -16.80 4.69
N TYR A 104 -0.51 -16.56 5.84
CA TYR A 104 -1.96 -16.41 5.95
C TYR A 104 -2.40 -14.94 6.07
N ALA A 105 -1.67 -14.15 6.87
CA ALA A 105 -1.93 -12.73 7.09
C ALA A 105 -0.66 -12.02 7.56
N VAL A 106 -0.58 -10.70 7.42
CA VAL A 106 0.54 -9.91 7.97
C VAL A 106 0.56 -9.99 9.50
N GLY A 107 -0.61 -9.85 10.14
CA GLY A 107 -0.73 -9.79 11.59
C GLY A 107 -0.24 -11.02 12.36
N GLN A 108 -0.08 -12.19 11.70
CA GLN A 108 0.44 -13.39 12.37
C GLN A 108 1.90 -13.25 12.81
N PHE A 109 2.65 -12.35 12.16
CA PHE A 109 4.08 -12.13 12.43
C PHE A 109 4.31 -11.06 13.50
N TYR A 110 3.23 -10.50 14.05
CA TYR A 110 3.26 -9.45 15.06
C TYR A 110 2.62 -9.97 16.35
N LYS A 111 3.35 -9.85 17.46
CA LYS A 111 2.79 -10.15 18.79
C LYS A 111 1.55 -9.30 19.07
N GLU A 112 1.58 -8.05 18.63
CA GLU A 112 0.48 -7.09 18.74
C GLU A 112 0.29 -6.42 17.37
N PHE A 113 -0.94 -6.50 16.84
CA PHE A 113 -1.29 -5.93 15.54
C PHE A 113 -2.58 -5.11 15.65
N PRO A 114 -2.57 -4.03 16.45
CA PRO A 114 -3.75 -3.19 16.63
C PRO A 114 -4.07 -2.45 15.32
N GLN A 115 -5.35 -2.11 15.14
CA GLN A 115 -5.76 -1.28 14.04
C GLN A 115 -5.25 0.15 14.23
N VAL A 116 -4.48 0.66 13.27
CA VAL A 116 -4.03 2.06 13.26
C VAL A 116 -5.14 2.96 12.73
N THR A 117 -5.51 3.96 13.51
CA THR A 117 -6.56 4.93 13.18
C THR A 117 -6.02 6.07 12.33
N ASP A 118 -6.90 6.71 11.54
CA ASP A 118 -6.51 7.91 10.77
C ASP A 118 -6.04 9.06 11.67
N GLN A 119 -6.56 9.16 12.90
CA GLN A 119 -6.12 10.17 13.86
C GLN A 119 -4.67 9.97 14.29
N GLU A 120 -4.25 8.73 14.51
CA GLU A 120 -2.85 8.41 14.83
C GLU A 120 -1.92 8.73 13.66
N VAL A 121 -2.33 8.39 12.43
CA VAL A 121 -1.58 8.74 11.22
C VAL A 121 -1.43 10.25 11.09
N ILE A 122 -2.50 11.02 11.29
CA ILE A 122 -2.47 12.48 11.24
C ILE A 122 -1.51 13.04 12.29
N LYS A 123 -1.57 12.57 13.54
CA LYS A 123 -0.67 13.01 14.62
C LYS A 123 0.80 12.75 14.26
N LEU A 124 1.12 11.56 13.74
CA LEU A 124 2.48 11.21 13.31
C LEU A 124 2.96 12.05 12.13
N LEU A 125 2.05 12.34 11.20
CA LEU A 125 2.34 13.20 10.08
C LEU A 125 2.64 14.62 10.56
N GLU A 126 1.85 15.20 11.46
CA GLU A 126 2.03 16.56 12.00
C GLU A 126 3.27 16.71 12.88
N ALA A 127 3.65 15.68 13.64
CA ALA A 127 4.85 15.71 14.48
C ALA A 127 6.18 15.75 13.68
N ARG A 128 6.11 15.80 12.35
CA ARG A 128 7.25 15.67 11.44
C ARG A 128 7.68 16.99 10.78
N ASP A 129 7.19 18.11 11.31
CA ASP A 129 7.61 19.48 10.95
C ASP A 129 8.51 20.10 12.03
#